data_AF-A0A8T0H1X1-F1
#
_entry.id   AF-A0A8T0H1X1-F1
#
_cell.length_a   1.000
_cell.length_b   1.000
_cell.length_c   1.000
_cell.angle_alpha   90.00
_cell.angle_beta   90.00
_cell.angle_gamma   90.00
#
_symmetry.space_group_name_H-M   'P 1'
#
loop_
_entity.id
_entity.type
_entity.pdbx_description
1 polymer ?
#
loop_
_entity_poly.entity_id
_entity_poly.type
_entity_poly.pdbx_seq_one_letter_code
_entity_poly.pdbx_strand_id
1 'polypeptide(L)'
;MGSWGCADGDLLSIQGLLGATGNATGLSEFLCGKLDGISSQLGSTAFAVDNTYLLFSTYLVFSMQLGFAMLCAGSVRAKNTMNIMLTNVLDAACGGISYYVFGFAFAFGAGDPNGFIGHFNWGLSGIPSASFDYSFFLFQWAFAIAAAGITSGSIAERTQFVAYLVYSSVLTGFVYPIVSHWLWSSDGWLSASKSVGPGGLLFGSGAIDFAGSGVVHMVGGLAGFWGAFIEGPRIGRFDKSGSTLNFRGHSATLVVLGTFLLWFGWYGFNPGSFVKILVPYEGFKGNWSGVGRTAVTTTLAGSTAAVTTLFGKRLLDGHWNVLDVCNGLLGGFAAITASCAVVSPWASIICGFGSAWVLIGLNRLAARLHYDDPLEAAQLHGGCGAWGLLFVGLFAEKNYVQQIYGGGDRPYGLFMGGGGKLLAAQIVEILAITAWVTVTMGPLFYGLHKLRLLRITPEDEIAGMDVTRHGGTAYIHQDGSENVMNLSTINGDKRGHNNQTPI
;
A
#
# COMPACT_ATOMS: atom_id res chain seq x y z
N MET A 1 -20.08 8.45 -19.67
CA MET A 1 -20.77 7.83 -20.81
C MET A 1 -21.76 8.86 -21.32
N GLY A 2 -21.62 9.32 -22.57
CA GLY A 2 -22.68 10.12 -23.19
C GLY A 2 -23.90 9.22 -23.34
N SER A 3 -25.07 9.68 -22.91
CA SER A 3 -26.31 9.00 -23.25
C SER A 3 -26.42 9.02 -24.77
N TRP A 4 -26.39 7.85 -25.39
CA TRP A 4 -26.86 7.68 -26.77
C TRP A 4 -28.38 7.82 -26.73
N GLY A 5 -28.86 9.05 -26.49
CA GLY A 5 -30.28 9.35 -26.56
C GLY A 5 -30.67 9.37 -28.01
N CYS A 6 -31.67 8.58 -28.38
CA CYS A 6 -32.32 8.63 -29.67
C CYS A 6 -33.36 9.76 -29.62
N ALA A 7 -33.14 10.85 -30.36
CA ALA A 7 -34.13 11.91 -30.50
C ALA A 7 -35.02 11.63 -31.71
N ASP A 8 -36.26 12.13 -31.71
CA ASP A 8 -37.18 12.00 -32.85
C ASP A 8 -36.59 12.52 -34.18
N GLY A 9 -35.62 13.44 -34.10
CA GLY A 9 -34.87 13.96 -35.23
C GLY A 9 -33.86 12.99 -35.85
N ASP A 10 -33.35 12.01 -35.08
CA ASP A 10 -32.30 11.09 -35.50
C ASP A 10 -32.83 10.01 -36.48
N LEU A 11 -34.15 9.80 -36.50
CA LEU A 11 -34.83 8.84 -37.36
C LEU A 11 -35.52 9.50 -38.57
N LEU A 12 -35.38 10.82 -38.75
CA LEU A 12 -35.85 11.55 -39.93
C LEU A 12 -35.22 11.03 -41.23
N SER A 13 -33.99 10.50 -41.18
CA SER A 13 -33.31 9.87 -42.32
C SER A 13 -33.94 8.54 -42.75
N ILE A 14 -34.73 7.90 -41.88
CA ILE A 14 -35.40 6.61 -42.14
C ILE A 14 -36.84 6.83 -42.65
N GLN A 15 -37.43 8.01 -42.44
CA GLN A 15 -38.75 8.36 -43.00
C GLN A 15 -38.80 8.19 -44.53
N GLY A 16 -37.71 8.50 -45.24
CA GLY A 16 -37.61 8.33 -46.69
C GLY A 16 -37.59 6.86 -47.16
N LEU A 17 -37.21 5.92 -46.28
CA LEU A 17 -37.18 4.48 -46.59
C LEU A 17 -38.54 3.79 -46.44
N LEU A 18 -39.50 4.40 -45.74
CA LEU A 18 -40.69 3.71 -45.26
C LEU A 18 -41.95 3.89 -46.12
N GLY A 19 -41.86 4.69 -47.20
CA GLY A 19 -43.01 4.98 -48.05
C GLY A 19 -44.15 5.66 -47.29
N ALA A 20 -45.17 6.13 -48.01
CA ALA A 20 -46.25 6.94 -47.47
C ALA A 20 -47.27 6.15 -46.60
N THR A 21 -46.83 5.41 -45.57
CA THR A 21 -47.71 4.64 -44.69
C THR A 21 -47.48 4.92 -43.20
N GLY A 22 -48.55 5.38 -42.54
CA GLY A 22 -48.96 5.11 -41.15
C GLY A 22 -47.96 5.30 -40.00
N ASN A 23 -47.98 6.47 -39.37
CA ASN A 23 -47.44 6.75 -38.03
C ASN A 23 -45.92 6.59 -37.85
N ALA A 24 -45.13 7.40 -38.57
CA ALA A 24 -43.68 7.52 -38.41
C ALA A 24 -43.25 7.85 -36.96
N THR A 25 -44.07 8.58 -36.20
CA THR A 25 -43.83 8.89 -34.78
C THR A 25 -43.83 7.63 -33.91
N GLY A 26 -44.84 6.75 -34.08
CA GLY A 26 -44.90 5.50 -33.30
C GLY A 26 -43.76 4.52 -33.59
N LEU A 27 -43.24 4.50 -34.82
CA LEU A 27 -42.06 3.70 -35.15
C LEU A 27 -40.78 4.32 -34.57
N SER A 28 -40.65 5.64 -34.61
CA SER A 28 -39.55 6.38 -33.98
C SER A 28 -39.45 6.07 -32.49
N GLU A 29 -40.57 6.24 -31.77
CA GLU A 29 -40.68 5.94 -30.34
C GLU A 29 -40.34 4.47 -30.03
N PHE A 30 -40.82 3.52 -30.84
CA PHE A 30 -40.50 2.10 -30.65
C PHE A 30 -39.01 1.81 -30.83
N LEU A 31 -38.39 2.33 -31.89
CA LEU A 31 -36.97 2.12 -32.17
C LEU A 31 -36.09 2.80 -31.11
N CYS A 32 -36.39 4.05 -30.75
CA CYS A 32 -35.69 4.74 -29.67
C CYS A 32 -35.83 3.98 -28.35
N GLY A 33 -37.04 3.51 -27.99
CA GLY A 33 -37.24 2.69 -26.79
C GLY A 33 -36.46 1.37 -26.79
N LYS A 34 -36.27 0.73 -27.95
CA LYS A 34 -35.41 -0.46 -28.07
C LYS A 34 -33.93 -0.12 -27.93
N LEU A 35 -33.47 0.96 -28.56
CA LEU A 35 -32.09 1.42 -28.48
C LEU A 35 -31.72 1.87 -27.06
N ASP A 36 -32.61 2.59 -26.38
CA ASP A 36 -32.46 2.99 -24.98
C ASP A 36 -32.40 1.75 -24.06
N GLY A 37 -33.25 0.74 -24.33
CA GLY A 37 -33.21 -0.54 -23.62
C GLY A 37 -31.85 -1.25 -23.77
N ILE A 38 -31.31 -1.32 -24.99
CA ILE A 38 -29.99 -1.90 -25.28
C ILE A 38 -28.88 -1.07 -24.61
N SER A 39 -28.95 0.25 -24.72
CA SER A 39 -27.98 1.19 -24.13
C SER A 39 -27.91 1.05 -22.60
N SER A 40 -29.08 0.98 -21.95
CA SER A 40 -29.18 0.74 -20.50
C SER A 40 -28.62 -0.61 -20.09
N GLN A 41 -28.91 -1.67 -20.87
CA GLN A 41 -28.38 -3.00 -20.59
C GLN A 41 -26.86 -3.03 -20.75
N LEU A 42 -26.30 -2.42 -21.80
CA LEU A 42 -24.86 -2.34 -22.01
C LEU A 42 -24.17 -1.52 -20.91
N GLY A 43 -24.77 -0.40 -20.50
CA GLY A 43 -24.28 0.39 -19.36
C GLY A 43 -24.26 -0.44 -18.07
N SER A 44 -25.33 -1.19 -17.79
CA SER A 44 -25.39 -2.09 -16.62
C SER A 44 -24.33 -3.19 -16.68
N THR A 45 -24.11 -3.79 -17.86
CA THR A 45 -23.03 -4.76 -18.07
C THR A 45 -21.65 -4.14 -17.84
N ALA A 46 -21.42 -2.91 -18.31
CA ALA A 46 -20.15 -2.22 -18.10
C ALA A 46 -19.85 -2.00 -16.61
N PHE A 47 -20.84 -1.49 -15.85
CA PHE A 47 -20.70 -1.34 -14.40
C PHE A 47 -20.44 -2.66 -13.70
N ALA A 48 -21.14 -3.74 -14.08
CA ALA A 48 -20.94 -5.07 -13.50
C ALA A 48 -19.53 -5.61 -13.77
N VAL A 49 -19.00 -5.43 -14.99
CA VAL A 49 -17.65 -5.86 -15.38
C VAL A 49 -16.58 -5.08 -14.63
N ASP A 50 -16.70 -3.75 -14.58
CA ASP A 50 -15.75 -2.89 -13.86
C ASP A 50 -15.74 -3.20 -12.35
N ASN A 51 -16.91 -3.35 -11.73
CA ASN A 51 -17.01 -3.70 -10.31
C ASN A 51 -16.47 -5.10 -10.00
N THR A 52 -16.73 -6.09 -10.86
CA THR A 52 -16.20 -7.45 -10.68
C THR A 52 -14.68 -7.45 -10.76
N TYR A 53 -14.13 -6.71 -11.73
CA TYR A 53 -12.70 -6.53 -11.88
C TYR A 53 -12.07 -5.83 -10.66
N LEU A 54 -12.70 -4.77 -10.17
CA LEU A 54 -12.21 -4.03 -9.01
C LEU A 54 -12.24 -4.90 -7.75
N LEU A 55 -13.35 -5.61 -7.48
CA LEU A 55 -13.46 -6.53 -6.34
C LEU A 55 -12.44 -7.66 -6.41
N PHE A 56 -12.23 -8.27 -7.59
CA PHE A 56 -11.19 -9.28 -7.76
C PHE A 56 -9.81 -8.71 -7.44
N SER A 57 -9.50 -7.51 -7.95
CA SER A 57 -8.26 -6.81 -7.64
C SER A 57 -8.13 -6.52 -6.14
N THR A 58 -9.21 -6.11 -5.48
CA THR A 58 -9.25 -5.91 -4.03
C THR A 58 -8.92 -7.17 -3.25
N TYR A 59 -9.46 -8.33 -3.65
CA TYR A 59 -9.16 -9.60 -2.97
C TYR A 59 -7.70 -9.99 -3.09
N LEU A 60 -7.09 -9.73 -4.25
CA LEU A 60 -5.65 -9.89 -4.45
C LEU A 60 -4.87 -8.94 -3.54
N VAL A 61 -5.24 -7.65 -3.46
CA VAL A 61 -4.57 -6.70 -2.56
C VAL A 61 -4.72 -7.12 -1.10
N PHE A 62 -5.91 -7.53 -0.67
CA PHE A 62 -6.10 -8.04 0.69
C PHE A 62 -5.30 -9.32 0.96
N SER A 63 -5.05 -10.16 -0.06
CA SER A 63 -4.15 -11.31 0.08
C SER A 63 -2.71 -10.92 0.44
N MET A 64 -2.30 -9.67 0.18
CA MET A 64 -1.03 -9.13 0.67
C MET A 64 -0.97 -9.11 2.20
N GLN A 65 -2.09 -9.00 2.90
CA GLN A 65 -2.13 -9.08 4.36
C GLN A 65 -1.68 -10.46 4.87
N LEU A 66 -2.04 -11.53 4.15
CA LEU A 66 -1.53 -12.88 4.43
C LEU A 66 -0.03 -12.95 4.15
N GLY A 67 0.40 -12.32 3.06
CA GLY A 67 1.81 -12.18 2.70
C GLY A 67 2.63 -11.47 3.78
N PHE A 68 2.17 -10.32 4.27
CA PHE A 68 2.78 -9.58 5.38
C PHE A 68 2.80 -10.43 6.66
N ALA A 69 1.70 -11.08 7.02
CA ALA A 69 1.68 -11.92 8.22
C ALA A 69 2.76 -13.01 8.18
N MET A 70 2.90 -13.71 7.05
CA MET A 70 3.94 -14.74 6.87
C MET A 70 5.35 -14.15 6.81
N LEU A 71 5.55 -13.10 6.02
CA LEU A 71 6.87 -12.48 5.87
C LEU A 71 7.35 -11.90 7.19
N CYS A 72 6.49 -11.16 7.90
CA CYS A 72 6.82 -10.56 9.18
C CYS A 72 7.06 -11.62 10.24
N ALA A 73 6.21 -12.65 10.34
CA ALA A 73 6.47 -13.78 11.22
C ALA A 73 7.86 -14.38 10.94
N GLY A 74 8.13 -14.78 9.71
CA GLY A 74 9.41 -15.41 9.34
C GLY A 74 10.64 -14.52 9.57
N SER A 75 10.48 -13.20 9.52
CA SER A 75 11.55 -12.21 9.67
C SER A 75 11.87 -11.84 11.12
N VAL A 76 10.95 -12.07 12.06
CA VAL A 76 11.20 -11.85 13.49
C VAL A 76 11.72 -13.11 14.18
N ARG A 77 12.31 -12.92 15.36
CA ARG A 77 12.70 -14.00 16.28
C ARG A 77 11.45 -14.75 16.75
N ALA A 78 11.56 -16.07 16.88
CA ALA A 78 10.44 -16.98 17.18
C ALA A 78 9.62 -16.61 18.42
N LYS A 79 10.26 -15.96 19.41
CA LYS A 79 9.64 -15.49 20.67
C LYS A 79 8.68 -14.29 20.52
N ASN A 80 8.53 -13.76 19.31
CA ASN A 80 7.68 -12.61 18.98
C ASN A 80 6.70 -12.90 17.83
N THR A 81 6.56 -14.16 17.43
CA THR A 81 5.76 -14.56 16.26
C THR A 81 4.27 -14.34 16.50
N MET A 82 3.74 -14.69 17.68
CA MET A 82 2.32 -14.43 17.98
C MET A 82 2.03 -12.93 18.02
N ASN A 83 2.93 -12.15 18.62
CA ASN A 83 2.75 -10.71 18.67
C ASN A 83 2.61 -10.10 17.27
N ILE A 84 3.53 -10.42 16.34
CA ILE A 84 3.50 -9.83 15.00
C ILE A 84 2.32 -10.33 14.15
N MET A 85 1.86 -11.57 14.37
CA MET A 85 0.64 -12.07 13.72
C MET A 85 -0.61 -11.34 14.23
N LEU A 86 -0.69 -11.11 15.54
CA LEU A 86 -1.81 -10.38 16.15
C LEU A 86 -1.86 -8.93 15.65
N THR A 87 -0.72 -8.24 15.56
CA THR A 87 -0.69 -6.86 15.02
C THR A 87 -1.14 -6.83 13.56
N ASN A 88 -0.77 -7.83 12.75
CA ASN A 88 -1.26 -7.93 11.36
C ASN A 88 -2.80 -8.07 11.29
N VAL A 89 -3.41 -8.88 12.15
CA VAL A 89 -4.89 -9.03 12.17
C VAL A 89 -5.55 -7.70 12.56
N LEU A 90 -4.95 -6.98 13.51
CA LEU A 90 -5.51 -5.73 14.03
C LEU A 90 -5.28 -4.54 13.11
N ASP A 91 -4.18 -4.51 12.37
CA ASP A 91 -3.99 -3.54 11.29
C ASP A 91 -5.15 -3.62 10.29
N ALA A 92 -5.59 -4.83 9.94
CA ALA A 92 -6.77 -5.01 9.10
C ALA A 92 -8.06 -4.58 9.81
N ALA A 93 -8.33 -5.08 11.02
CA ALA A 93 -9.60 -4.85 11.72
C ALA A 93 -9.77 -3.38 12.19
N CYS A 94 -8.80 -2.86 12.93
CA CYS A 94 -8.79 -1.48 13.41
C CYS A 94 -8.63 -0.49 12.26
N GLY A 95 -7.81 -0.83 11.25
CA GLY A 95 -7.70 -0.03 10.03
C GLY A 95 -9.02 0.02 9.25
N GLY A 96 -9.78 -1.07 9.22
CA GLY A 96 -11.13 -1.10 8.61
C GLY A 96 -12.10 -0.14 9.26
N ILE A 97 -12.18 -0.17 10.59
CA ILE A 97 -13.05 0.75 11.34
C ILE A 97 -12.55 2.19 11.18
N SER A 98 -11.25 2.43 11.30
CA SER A 98 -10.67 3.78 11.24
C SER A 98 -10.82 4.40 9.84
N TYR A 99 -10.61 3.60 8.79
CA TYR A 99 -10.80 4.03 7.40
C TYR A 99 -12.27 4.24 7.05
N TYR A 100 -13.18 3.39 7.56
CA TYR A 100 -14.62 3.58 7.38
C TYR A 100 -15.13 4.87 8.03
N VAL A 101 -14.78 5.10 9.31
CA VAL A 101 -15.29 6.25 10.06
C VAL A 101 -14.67 7.54 9.55
N PHE A 102 -13.35 7.58 9.36
CA PHE A 102 -12.61 8.82 9.05
C PHE A 102 -11.93 8.78 7.68
N GLY A 103 -11.20 7.71 7.38
CA GLY A 103 -10.25 7.71 6.28
C GLY A 103 -10.89 7.90 4.90
N PHE A 104 -11.98 7.22 4.57
CA PHE A 104 -12.62 7.38 3.27
C PHE A 104 -13.15 8.80 3.05
N ALA A 105 -13.67 9.43 4.11
CA ALA A 105 -14.13 10.82 4.05
C ALA A 105 -12.98 11.79 3.77
N PHE A 106 -11.84 11.62 4.45
CA PHE A 106 -10.66 12.43 4.20
C PHE A 106 -10.02 12.20 2.83
N ALA A 107 -10.03 10.95 2.33
CA ALA A 107 -9.45 10.62 1.03
C ALA A 107 -10.34 11.04 -0.15
N PHE A 108 -11.63 10.69 -0.12
CA PHE A 108 -12.53 10.75 -1.28
C PHE A 108 -13.88 11.44 -0.99
N GLY A 109 -14.02 12.08 0.17
CA GLY A 109 -15.21 12.86 0.53
C GLY A 109 -15.33 14.15 -0.28
N ALA A 110 -15.94 14.06 -1.47
CA ALA A 110 -16.16 15.18 -2.39
C ALA A 110 -17.42 15.98 -2.04
N GLY A 111 -17.35 17.31 -2.16
CA GLY A 111 -18.51 18.21 -2.05
C GLY A 111 -18.19 19.71 -2.14
N ASP A 112 -16.97 20.14 -1.80
CA ASP A 112 -16.43 21.49 -2.04
C ASP A 112 -14.95 21.34 -2.45
N PRO A 113 -14.41 22.09 -3.44
CA PRO A 113 -13.07 21.84 -3.97
C PRO A 113 -12.00 22.31 -2.97
N ASN A 114 -11.72 21.47 -1.98
CA ASN A 114 -10.57 21.55 -1.11
C ASN A 114 -9.51 20.56 -1.62
N GLY A 115 -8.38 21.07 -2.09
CA GLY A 115 -7.32 20.18 -2.59
C GLY A 115 -6.50 19.48 -1.52
N PHE A 116 -6.62 19.87 -0.25
CA PHE A 116 -5.81 19.35 0.84
C PHE A 116 -6.48 18.15 1.55
N ILE A 117 -7.79 18.17 1.77
CA ILE A 117 -8.49 17.11 2.51
C ILE A 117 -9.98 17.05 2.14
N GLY A 118 -10.51 15.83 1.97
CA GLY A 118 -11.93 15.57 1.82
C GLY A 118 -12.71 15.75 3.13
N HIS A 119 -14.00 16.04 3.07
CA HIS A 119 -14.78 16.36 4.27
C HIS A 119 -16.26 15.92 4.21
N PHE A 120 -16.59 15.07 3.25
CA PHE A 120 -17.92 14.46 3.05
C PHE A 120 -17.86 12.93 3.09
N ASN A 121 -19.00 12.25 2.97
CA ASN A 121 -19.10 10.77 2.94
C ASN A 121 -18.60 10.05 4.20
N TRP A 122 -18.70 10.69 5.37
CA TRP A 122 -18.47 10.08 6.68
C TRP A 122 -19.29 8.80 6.83
N GLY A 123 -18.63 7.70 7.21
CA GLY A 123 -19.28 6.39 7.34
C GLY A 123 -19.99 5.92 6.06
N LEU A 124 -19.46 6.27 4.89
CA LEU A 124 -20.04 5.93 3.57
C LEU A 124 -21.48 6.43 3.34
N SER A 125 -21.91 7.46 4.07
CA SER A 125 -23.29 8.00 4.01
C SER A 125 -23.78 8.41 2.61
N GLY A 126 -22.87 8.69 1.66
CA GLY A 126 -23.20 9.04 0.27
C GLY A 126 -23.00 7.90 -0.75
N ILE A 127 -22.79 6.65 -0.31
CA ILE A 127 -22.46 5.50 -1.17
C ILE A 127 -23.63 4.49 -1.17
N PRO A 128 -24.02 3.90 -2.33
CA PRO A 128 -23.42 4.08 -3.66
C PRO A 128 -23.82 5.40 -4.32
N SER A 129 -22.97 5.88 -5.23
CA SER A 129 -23.18 7.06 -6.06
C SER A 129 -22.67 6.83 -7.48
N ALA A 130 -22.87 7.80 -8.38
CA ALA A 130 -22.33 7.75 -9.73
C ALA A 130 -20.78 7.74 -9.76
N SER A 131 -20.13 8.28 -8.74
CA SER A 131 -18.66 8.39 -8.66
C SER A 131 -18.02 7.23 -7.92
N PHE A 132 -18.68 6.71 -6.88
CA PHE A 132 -18.13 5.73 -5.95
C PHE A 132 -19.14 4.66 -5.56
N ASP A 133 -18.67 3.42 -5.47
CA ASP A 133 -19.41 2.24 -5.02
C ASP A 133 -18.64 1.57 -3.85
N TYR A 134 -19.26 0.64 -3.14
CA TYR A 134 -18.67 -0.09 -2.02
C TYR A 134 -17.39 -0.87 -2.41
N SER A 135 -17.30 -1.31 -3.67
CA SER A 135 -16.10 -1.93 -4.24
C SER A 135 -14.87 -1.02 -4.16
N PHE A 136 -15.05 0.28 -4.40
CA PHE A 136 -13.98 1.27 -4.34
C PHE A 136 -13.55 1.55 -2.91
N PHE A 137 -14.50 1.61 -1.96
CA PHE A 137 -14.15 1.68 -0.53
C PHE A 137 -13.27 0.49 -0.12
N LEU A 138 -13.69 -0.74 -0.46
CA LEU A 138 -12.95 -1.94 -0.08
C LEU A 138 -11.55 -1.96 -0.71
N PHE A 139 -11.43 -1.56 -1.98
CA PHE A 139 -10.15 -1.44 -2.67
C PHE A 139 -9.22 -0.46 -1.95
N GLN A 140 -9.70 0.74 -1.63
CA GLN A 140 -8.90 1.79 -1.00
C GLN A 140 -8.54 1.47 0.47
N TRP A 141 -9.45 0.81 1.19
CA TRP A 141 -9.16 0.28 2.52
C TRP A 141 -7.98 -0.72 2.48
N ALA A 142 -7.95 -1.62 1.49
CA ALA A 142 -6.89 -2.61 1.37
C ALA A 142 -5.51 -1.95 1.17
N PHE A 143 -5.43 -0.80 0.48
CA PHE A 143 -4.20 -0.01 0.35
C PHE A 143 -3.84 0.71 1.66
N ALA A 144 -4.83 1.26 2.36
CA ALA A 144 -4.61 1.93 3.64
C ALA A 144 -3.99 1.00 4.68
N ILE A 145 -4.51 -0.23 4.80
CA ILE A 145 -3.95 -1.23 5.74
C ILE A 145 -2.58 -1.73 5.30
N ALA A 146 -2.28 -1.75 3.99
CA ALA A 146 -0.93 -2.06 3.53
C ALA A 146 0.08 -1.02 4.03
N ALA A 147 -0.25 0.28 4.01
CA ALA A 147 0.60 1.33 4.57
C ALA A 147 0.84 1.15 6.10
N ALA A 148 -0.19 0.73 6.84
CA ALA A 148 -0.06 0.42 8.27
C ALA A 148 0.78 -0.83 8.54
N GLY A 149 0.60 -1.88 7.74
CA GLY A 149 1.39 -3.11 7.82
C GLY A 149 2.88 -2.90 7.54
N ILE A 150 3.23 -1.96 6.66
CA ILE A 150 4.64 -1.56 6.43
C ILE A 150 5.26 -1.00 7.72
N THR A 151 4.54 -0.11 8.40
CA THR A 151 5.01 0.51 9.64
C THR A 151 5.23 -0.52 10.75
N SER A 152 4.36 -1.54 10.83
CA SER A 152 4.44 -2.59 11.86
C SER A 152 5.75 -3.39 11.76
N GLY A 153 6.25 -3.61 10.54
CA GLY A 153 7.53 -4.25 10.30
C GLY A 153 8.72 -3.50 10.89
N SER A 154 8.77 -2.17 10.73
CA SER A 154 9.85 -1.32 11.24
C SER A 154 9.96 -1.31 12.77
N ILE A 155 8.83 -1.49 13.45
CA ILE A 155 8.74 -1.37 14.92
C ILE A 155 8.54 -2.73 15.63
N ALA A 156 8.69 -3.83 14.87
CA ALA A 156 8.55 -5.19 15.37
C ALA A 156 9.49 -5.53 16.55
N GLU A 157 9.07 -6.50 17.37
CA GLU A 157 9.81 -7.10 18.50
C GLU A 157 9.99 -6.27 19.78
N ARG A 158 9.81 -4.95 19.76
CA ARG A 158 9.99 -4.11 20.96
C ARG A 158 8.94 -3.03 21.22
N THR A 159 7.99 -2.85 20.30
CA THR A 159 6.86 -1.94 20.51
C THR A 159 5.76 -2.57 21.33
N GLN A 160 5.15 -1.77 22.21
CA GLN A 160 3.98 -2.19 22.96
C GLN A 160 2.74 -2.28 22.06
N PHE A 161 1.90 -3.27 22.35
CA PHE A 161 0.66 -3.50 21.64
C PHE A 161 -0.27 -2.28 21.55
N VAL A 162 -0.36 -1.46 22.62
CA VAL A 162 -1.20 -0.25 22.62
C VAL A 162 -0.70 0.77 21.60
N ALA A 163 0.63 0.94 21.47
CA ALA A 163 1.18 1.82 20.45
C ALA A 163 0.83 1.34 19.03
N TYR A 164 0.79 0.02 18.79
CA TYR A 164 0.35 -0.53 17.49
C TYR A 164 -1.06 -0.08 17.14
N LEU A 165 -2.01 -0.24 18.06
CA LEU A 165 -3.40 0.16 17.83
C LEU A 165 -3.52 1.67 17.56
N VAL A 166 -2.82 2.48 18.35
CA VAL A 166 -2.88 3.95 18.22
C VAL A 166 -2.30 4.41 16.89
N TYR A 167 -1.06 4.00 16.55
CA TYR A 167 -0.47 4.48 15.30
C TYR A 167 -1.24 3.93 14.09
N SER A 168 -1.68 2.67 14.12
CA SER A 168 -2.37 2.05 12.98
C SER A 168 -3.70 2.74 12.70
N SER A 169 -4.48 3.05 13.74
CA SER A 169 -5.72 3.84 13.61
C SER A 169 -5.47 5.27 13.14
N VAL A 170 -4.46 5.97 13.64
CA VAL A 170 -4.14 7.34 13.20
C VAL A 170 -3.61 7.36 11.77
N LEU A 171 -2.76 6.40 11.41
CA LEU A 171 -2.19 6.31 10.08
C LEU A 171 -3.28 6.02 9.05
N THR A 172 -4.11 5.00 9.26
CA THR A 172 -5.21 4.63 8.36
C THR A 172 -6.37 5.60 8.39
N GLY A 173 -6.68 6.21 9.53
CA GLY A 173 -7.82 7.10 9.70
C GLY A 173 -7.55 8.56 9.35
N PHE A 174 -6.29 9.02 9.35
CA PHE A 174 -5.96 10.44 9.20
C PHE A 174 -4.75 10.69 8.27
N VAL A 175 -3.58 10.13 8.56
CA VAL A 175 -2.33 10.50 7.85
C VAL A 175 -2.32 10.02 6.40
N TYR A 176 -2.55 8.72 6.17
CA TYR A 176 -2.58 8.11 4.84
C TYR A 176 -3.72 8.67 3.96
N PRO A 177 -4.97 8.77 4.45
CA PRO A 177 -6.08 9.33 3.67
C PRO A 177 -5.83 10.71 3.09
N ILE A 178 -5.15 11.59 3.83
CA ILE A 178 -4.84 12.94 3.36
C ILE A 178 -3.84 12.90 2.20
N VAL A 179 -2.84 12.02 2.25
CA VAL A 179 -1.92 11.83 1.12
C VAL A 179 -2.65 11.20 -0.08
N SER A 180 -3.52 10.22 0.16
CA SER A 180 -4.39 9.66 -0.88
C SER A 180 -5.27 10.73 -1.52
N HIS A 181 -5.82 11.66 -0.73
CA HIS A 181 -6.58 12.79 -1.25
C HIS A 181 -5.75 13.66 -2.20
N TRP A 182 -4.51 13.99 -1.83
CA TRP A 182 -3.65 14.86 -2.63
C TRP A 182 -3.42 14.31 -4.04
N LEU A 183 -3.24 12.98 -4.17
CA LEU A 183 -2.82 12.33 -5.41
C LEU A 183 -3.98 11.70 -6.18
N TRP A 184 -4.96 11.12 -5.49
CA TRP A 184 -5.99 10.26 -6.10
C TRP A 184 -7.40 10.83 -6.06
N SER A 185 -7.64 11.89 -5.28
CA SER A 185 -8.90 12.64 -5.40
C SER A 185 -8.91 13.48 -6.68
N SER A 186 -10.09 13.70 -7.26
CA SER A 186 -10.29 14.66 -8.35
C SER A 186 -10.10 16.12 -7.92
N ASP A 187 -10.07 16.39 -6.60
CA ASP A 187 -9.87 17.74 -6.04
C ASP A 187 -8.43 17.97 -5.57
N GLY A 188 -7.69 16.88 -5.35
CA GLY A 188 -6.35 16.85 -4.77
C GLY A 188 -5.38 17.83 -5.42
N TRP A 189 -4.60 18.56 -4.61
CA TRP A 189 -3.71 19.61 -5.12
C TRP A 189 -2.52 19.07 -5.93
N LEU A 190 -2.11 17.82 -5.70
CA LEU A 190 -1.08 17.12 -6.49
C LEU A 190 -1.66 16.26 -7.62
N SER A 191 -2.96 16.00 -7.61
CA SER A 191 -3.60 14.99 -8.44
C SER A 191 -3.38 15.23 -9.94
N ALA A 192 -2.80 14.24 -10.62
CA ALA A 192 -2.75 14.19 -12.08
C ALA A 192 -4.14 13.98 -12.71
N SER A 193 -5.12 13.52 -11.94
CA SER A 193 -6.50 13.29 -12.38
C SER A 193 -7.43 14.47 -12.05
N LYS A 194 -6.90 15.59 -11.58
CA LYS A 194 -7.70 16.75 -11.16
C LYS A 194 -8.56 17.27 -12.31
N SER A 195 -9.84 17.51 -12.04
CA SER A 195 -10.84 17.98 -13.01
C SER A 195 -10.72 19.48 -13.34
N VAL A 196 -9.51 19.96 -13.57
CA VAL A 196 -9.21 21.32 -14.04
C VAL A 196 -8.36 21.20 -15.30
N GLY A 197 -8.56 22.07 -16.29
CA GLY A 197 -7.72 22.08 -17.49
C GLY A 197 -6.22 22.18 -17.13
N PRO A 198 -5.29 21.89 -18.06
CA PRO A 198 -3.86 21.75 -17.75
C PRO A 198 -3.22 22.92 -16.98
N GLY A 199 -3.76 24.14 -17.10
CA GLY A 199 -3.31 25.31 -16.33
C GLY A 199 -3.57 25.26 -14.82
N GLY A 200 -4.42 24.34 -14.34
CA GLY A 200 -4.71 24.12 -12.92
C GLY A 200 -3.96 22.96 -12.26
N LEU A 201 -3.15 22.22 -13.03
CA LEU A 201 -2.31 21.12 -12.53
C LEU A 201 -0.96 21.65 -12.08
N LEU A 202 -0.37 21.04 -11.03
CA LEU A 202 0.99 21.37 -10.60
C LEU A 202 1.96 21.16 -11.77
N PHE A 203 2.66 22.23 -12.16
CA PHE A 203 3.55 22.30 -13.33
C PHE A 203 2.93 21.83 -14.65
N GLY A 204 1.60 21.87 -14.78
CA GLY A 204 0.87 21.44 -15.97
C GLY A 204 0.78 19.93 -16.17
N SER A 205 1.25 19.11 -15.22
CA SER A 205 1.14 17.64 -15.27
C SER A 205 0.38 17.04 -14.08
N GLY A 206 0.55 17.64 -12.89
CA GLY A 206 0.27 16.95 -11.63
C GLY A 206 1.39 15.97 -11.29
N ALA A 207 1.38 15.43 -10.09
CA ALA A 207 2.23 14.31 -9.70
C ALA A 207 1.54 13.00 -10.08
N ILE A 208 2.33 12.08 -10.66
CA ILE A 208 1.88 10.77 -11.12
C ILE A 208 2.38 9.73 -10.12
N ASP A 209 1.45 9.23 -9.30
CA ASP A 209 1.64 8.05 -8.48
C ASP A 209 0.50 7.09 -8.76
N PHE A 210 0.68 6.20 -9.74
CA PHE A 210 -0.42 5.41 -10.29
C PHE A 210 -1.04 4.46 -9.26
N ALA A 211 -0.21 3.78 -8.47
CA ALA A 211 -0.67 2.80 -7.49
C ALA A 211 -0.08 3.01 -6.07
N GLY A 212 0.80 3.98 -5.83
CA GLY A 212 1.24 4.30 -4.47
C GLY A 212 2.71 4.01 -4.11
N SER A 213 3.69 4.33 -4.96
CA SER A 213 5.09 4.38 -4.48
C SER A 213 5.27 5.46 -3.41
N GLY A 214 4.60 6.60 -3.58
CA GLY A 214 4.49 7.65 -2.57
C GLY A 214 3.40 7.32 -1.56
N VAL A 215 2.15 7.26 -2.05
CA VAL A 215 0.94 7.23 -1.22
C VAL A 215 0.92 6.06 -0.23
N VAL A 216 1.39 4.87 -0.63
CA VAL A 216 1.43 3.69 0.26
C VAL A 216 2.84 3.45 0.78
N HIS A 217 3.81 3.27 -0.11
CA HIS A 217 5.14 2.80 0.29
C HIS A 217 5.95 3.88 1.02
N MET A 218 6.03 5.11 0.52
CA MET A 218 6.71 6.17 1.26
C MET A 218 5.99 6.53 2.55
N VAL A 219 4.65 6.63 2.55
CA VAL A 219 3.88 6.93 3.77
C VAL A 219 4.15 5.90 4.86
N GLY A 220 3.99 4.60 4.54
CA GLY A 220 4.26 3.52 5.48
C GLY A 220 5.74 3.46 5.90
N GLY A 221 6.66 3.62 4.95
CA GLY A 221 8.09 3.57 5.22
C GLY A 221 8.60 4.73 6.09
N LEU A 222 8.09 5.94 5.88
CA LEU A 222 8.43 7.12 6.69
C LEU A 222 7.78 7.08 8.08
N ALA A 223 6.57 6.54 8.19
CA ALA A 223 5.95 6.28 9.48
C ALA A 223 6.76 5.25 10.28
N GLY A 224 7.16 4.15 9.62
CA GLY A 224 8.07 3.15 10.17
C GLY A 224 9.42 3.72 10.59
N PHE A 225 9.99 4.62 9.78
CA PHE A 225 11.22 5.35 10.11
C PHE A 225 11.10 6.11 11.43
N TRP A 226 10.07 6.95 11.59
CA TRP A 226 9.88 7.72 12.81
C TRP A 226 9.62 6.83 14.03
N GLY A 227 8.83 5.77 13.86
CA GLY A 227 8.58 4.79 14.92
C GLY A 227 9.86 4.13 15.41
N ALA A 228 10.63 3.54 14.49
CA ALA A 228 11.86 2.84 14.84
C ALA A 228 12.98 3.77 15.33
N PHE A 229 13.07 4.99 14.76
CA PHE A 229 14.06 5.98 15.16
C PHE A 229 13.84 6.46 16.61
N ILE A 230 12.59 6.77 16.97
CA ILE A 230 12.24 7.26 18.31
C ILE A 230 12.28 6.13 19.35
N GLU A 231 11.85 4.92 18.96
CA GLU A 231 11.89 3.76 19.83
C GLU A 231 13.32 3.29 20.12
N GLY A 232 14.22 3.50 19.16
CA GLY A 232 15.62 3.09 19.22
C GLY A 232 15.81 1.60 18.91
N PRO A 233 17.08 1.15 18.88
CA PRO A 233 17.43 -0.18 18.41
C PRO A 233 17.06 -1.28 19.40
N ARG A 234 16.82 -2.49 18.90
CA ARG A 234 16.60 -3.68 19.73
C ARG A 234 17.84 -3.99 20.56
N ILE A 235 17.63 -4.46 21.79
CA ILE A 235 18.70 -4.81 22.72
C ILE A 235 19.58 -5.90 22.10
N GLY A 236 20.87 -5.62 22.03
CA GLY A 236 21.88 -6.51 21.46
C GLY A 236 22.04 -6.43 19.94
N ARG A 237 21.30 -5.55 19.25
CA ARG A 237 21.47 -5.35 17.80
C ARG A 237 22.84 -4.79 17.43
N PHE A 238 23.33 -3.85 18.24
CA PHE A 238 24.63 -3.23 18.11
C PHE A 238 25.43 -3.50 19.38
N ASP A 239 26.64 -4.00 19.24
CA ASP A 239 27.52 -4.26 20.37
C ASP A 239 28.21 -2.97 20.87
N LYS A 240 28.98 -3.07 21.96
CA LYS A 240 29.70 -1.92 22.54
C LYS A 240 30.79 -1.34 21.63
N SER A 241 31.24 -2.09 20.62
CA SER A 241 32.18 -1.62 19.60
C SER A 241 31.47 -0.92 18.42
N GLY A 242 30.13 -0.91 18.43
CA GLY A 242 29.31 -0.39 17.33
C GLY A 242 29.15 -1.38 16.18
N SER A 243 29.58 -2.63 16.36
CA SER A 243 29.44 -3.68 15.34
C SER A 243 28.02 -4.23 15.32
N THR A 244 27.55 -4.51 14.11
CA THR A 244 26.19 -4.95 13.82
C THR A 244 26.05 -6.46 14.03
N LEU A 245 25.21 -6.89 14.98
CA LEU A 245 24.86 -8.29 15.21
C LEU A 245 23.57 -8.63 14.47
N ASN A 246 23.63 -9.56 13.51
CA ASN A 246 22.47 -9.91 12.70
C ASN A 246 21.49 -10.80 13.48
N PHE A 247 20.30 -10.26 13.76
CA PHE A 247 19.16 -11.03 14.22
C PHE A 247 18.52 -11.71 13.03
N ARG A 248 18.74 -13.01 12.89
CA ARG A 248 18.11 -13.80 11.83
C ARG A 248 16.66 -14.05 12.20
N GLY A 249 15.76 -13.80 11.25
CA GLY A 249 14.38 -14.28 11.33
C GLY A 249 14.33 -15.79 11.51
N HIS A 250 13.29 -16.26 12.19
CA HIS A 250 13.22 -17.66 12.61
C HIS A 250 12.84 -18.63 11.48
N SER A 251 12.28 -18.15 10.35
CA SER A 251 11.82 -19.02 9.26
C SER A 251 11.94 -18.37 7.88
N ALA A 252 12.97 -18.77 7.13
CA ALA A 252 13.12 -18.37 5.73
C ALA A 252 11.98 -18.88 4.84
N THR A 253 11.38 -20.03 5.17
CA THR A 253 10.22 -20.57 4.44
C THR A 253 9.03 -19.63 4.51
N LEU A 254 8.72 -19.10 5.70
CA LEU A 254 7.64 -18.13 5.85
C LEU A 254 7.93 -16.81 5.11
N VAL A 255 9.18 -16.35 5.12
CA VAL A 255 9.58 -15.18 4.32
C VAL A 255 9.36 -15.40 2.83
N VAL A 256 9.77 -16.56 2.29
CA VAL A 256 9.60 -16.88 0.88
C VAL A 256 8.12 -17.01 0.50
N LEU A 257 7.32 -17.74 1.28
CA LEU A 257 5.88 -17.89 1.03
C LEU A 257 5.15 -16.53 1.13
N GLY A 258 5.49 -15.74 2.14
CA GLY A 258 4.97 -14.38 2.29
C GLY A 258 5.32 -13.50 1.09
N THR A 259 6.57 -13.56 0.62
CA THR A 259 7.04 -12.82 -0.56
C THR A 259 6.27 -13.19 -1.83
N PHE A 260 6.02 -14.48 -2.07
CA PHE A 260 5.23 -14.91 -3.24
C PHE A 260 3.76 -14.50 -3.14
N LEU A 261 3.17 -14.49 -1.95
CA LEU A 261 1.81 -13.98 -1.76
C LEU A 261 1.73 -12.46 -1.92
N LEU A 262 2.76 -11.72 -1.49
CA LEU A 262 2.87 -10.29 -1.79
C LEU A 262 2.98 -10.06 -3.30
N TRP A 263 3.80 -10.84 -4.02
CA TRP A 263 3.85 -10.79 -5.49
C TRP A 263 2.46 -11.01 -6.09
N PHE A 264 1.78 -12.11 -5.70
CA PHE A 264 0.43 -12.41 -6.18
C PHE A 264 -0.53 -11.25 -5.93
N GLY A 265 -0.51 -10.66 -4.73
CA GLY A 265 -1.34 -9.52 -4.40
C GLY A 265 -0.98 -8.23 -5.16
N TRP A 266 0.28 -8.07 -5.57
CA TRP A 266 0.71 -6.95 -6.41
C TRP A 266 0.05 -6.92 -7.79
N TYR A 267 -0.49 -8.05 -8.27
CA TYR A 267 -1.32 -8.09 -9.48
C TYR A 267 -2.73 -7.51 -9.26
N GLY A 268 -3.21 -7.46 -8.03
CA GLY A 268 -4.37 -6.62 -7.66
C GLY A 268 -3.96 -5.18 -7.40
N PHE A 269 -2.77 -4.96 -6.84
CA PHE A 269 -2.31 -3.64 -6.42
C PHE A 269 -2.00 -2.75 -7.62
N ASN A 270 -1.07 -3.15 -8.49
CA ASN A 270 -0.64 -2.32 -9.61
C ASN A 270 -1.66 -2.37 -10.76
N PRO A 271 -1.98 -3.54 -11.36
CA PRO A 271 -3.00 -3.60 -12.39
C PRO A 271 -4.36 -3.11 -11.92
N GLY A 272 -4.82 -3.43 -10.70
CA GLY A 272 -6.14 -3.03 -10.20
C GLY A 272 -6.34 -1.51 -10.06
N SER A 273 -5.26 -0.72 -9.95
CA SER A 273 -5.32 0.75 -9.87
C SER A 273 -5.83 1.43 -11.14
N PHE A 274 -6.11 0.69 -12.21
CA PHE A 274 -6.94 1.21 -13.30
C PHE A 274 -8.39 1.50 -12.85
N VAL A 275 -8.87 0.87 -11.78
CA VAL A 275 -10.22 0.96 -11.18
C VAL A 275 -11.36 0.47 -12.10
N LYS A 276 -11.24 0.69 -13.41
CA LYS A 276 -12.16 0.26 -14.47
C LYS A 276 -11.38 -0.48 -15.54
N ILE A 277 -11.91 -1.59 -16.03
CA ILE A 277 -11.27 -2.39 -17.08
C ILE A 277 -11.92 -2.16 -18.44
N LEU A 278 -13.21 -1.85 -18.48
CA LEU A 278 -13.98 -1.68 -19.72
C LEU A 278 -13.95 -0.23 -20.20
N VAL A 279 -12.74 0.27 -20.44
CA VAL A 279 -12.50 1.59 -21.05
C VAL A 279 -11.77 1.36 -22.38
N PRO A 280 -12.48 1.46 -23.53
CA PRO A 280 -11.86 1.26 -24.83
C PRO A 280 -10.94 2.43 -25.20
N TYR A 281 -9.89 2.11 -25.94
CA TYR A 281 -9.08 3.08 -26.70
C TYR A 281 -9.37 2.86 -28.20
N GLU A 282 -8.38 3.11 -29.06
CA GLU A 282 -8.47 2.79 -30.48
C GLU A 282 -8.25 1.30 -30.79
N GLY A 283 -9.04 0.77 -31.72
CA GLY A 283 -8.93 -0.61 -32.19
C GLY A 283 -9.32 -1.65 -31.13
N PHE A 284 -8.55 -2.72 -31.02
CA PHE A 284 -8.79 -3.81 -30.06
C PHE A 284 -8.22 -3.51 -28.65
N LYS A 285 -7.71 -2.30 -28.41
CA LYS A 285 -7.03 -1.91 -27.18
C LYS A 285 -7.97 -1.16 -26.25
N GLY A 286 -7.69 -1.27 -24.95
CA GLY A 286 -8.40 -0.56 -23.89
C GLY A 286 -7.64 -0.67 -22.57
N ASN A 287 -8.27 -0.28 -21.46
CA ASN A 287 -7.71 -0.51 -20.13
C ASN A 287 -7.30 -1.97 -19.95
N TRP A 288 -7.99 -2.96 -20.53
CA TRP A 288 -7.54 -4.36 -20.52
C TRP A 288 -6.12 -4.59 -21.09
N SER A 289 -5.70 -3.82 -22.10
CA SER A 289 -4.32 -3.84 -22.60
C SER A 289 -3.35 -3.14 -21.64
N GLY A 290 -3.79 -2.03 -21.02
CA GLY A 290 -3.02 -1.31 -20.01
C GLY A 290 -2.76 -2.15 -18.76
N VAL A 291 -3.80 -2.80 -18.23
CA VAL A 291 -3.76 -3.76 -17.11
C VAL A 291 -2.75 -4.87 -17.38
N GLY A 292 -2.78 -5.47 -18.58
CA GLY A 292 -1.82 -6.48 -18.99
C GLY A 292 -0.38 -5.96 -19.03
N ARG A 293 -0.15 -4.77 -19.60
CA ARG A 293 1.18 -4.11 -19.59
C ARG A 293 1.67 -3.84 -18.18
N THR A 294 0.80 -3.34 -17.30
CA THR A 294 1.11 -3.03 -15.90
C THR A 294 1.49 -4.28 -15.12
N ALA A 295 0.86 -5.44 -15.39
CA ALA A 295 1.27 -6.70 -14.80
C ALA A 295 2.69 -7.11 -15.26
N VAL A 296 2.99 -6.93 -16.55
CA VAL A 296 4.32 -7.22 -17.12
C VAL A 296 5.39 -6.30 -16.53
N THR A 297 5.16 -4.98 -16.46
CA THR A 297 6.13 -4.03 -15.88
C THR A 297 6.37 -4.33 -14.41
N THR A 298 5.32 -4.68 -13.66
CA THR A 298 5.42 -5.09 -12.25
C THR A 298 6.34 -6.29 -12.09
N THR A 299 6.07 -7.37 -12.84
CA THR A 299 6.88 -8.60 -12.82
C THR A 299 8.33 -8.36 -13.19
N LEU A 300 8.60 -7.61 -14.25
CA LEU A 300 9.96 -7.35 -14.72
C LEU A 300 10.76 -6.50 -13.73
N ALA A 301 10.14 -5.50 -13.10
CA ALA A 301 10.82 -4.68 -12.09
C ALA A 301 11.20 -5.49 -10.85
N GLY A 302 10.27 -6.24 -10.25
CA GLY A 302 10.57 -7.09 -9.10
C GLY A 302 11.58 -8.19 -9.43
N SER A 303 11.44 -8.84 -10.59
CA SER A 303 12.39 -9.87 -11.04
C SER A 303 13.81 -9.29 -11.22
N THR A 304 13.92 -8.12 -11.84
CA THR A 304 15.23 -7.47 -12.04
C THR A 304 15.83 -7.04 -10.71
N ALA A 305 15.02 -6.51 -9.78
CA ALA A 305 15.49 -6.15 -8.45
C ALA A 305 15.95 -7.37 -7.65
N ALA A 306 15.25 -8.50 -7.75
CA ALA A 306 15.63 -9.78 -7.15
C ALA A 306 17.00 -10.26 -7.65
N VAL A 307 17.18 -10.32 -8.97
CA VAL A 307 18.43 -10.76 -9.62
C VAL A 307 19.58 -9.79 -9.31
N THR A 308 19.33 -8.49 -9.38
CA THR A 308 20.33 -7.46 -9.06
C THR A 308 20.76 -7.56 -7.60
N THR A 309 19.82 -7.79 -6.68
CA THR A 309 20.12 -7.96 -5.26
C THR A 309 20.87 -9.27 -5.01
N LEU A 310 20.48 -10.37 -5.65
CA LEU A 310 21.17 -11.67 -5.57
C LEU A 310 22.66 -11.53 -5.90
N PHE A 311 22.98 -10.98 -7.08
CA PHE A 311 24.36 -10.83 -7.52
C PHE A 311 25.10 -9.70 -6.78
N GLY A 312 24.44 -8.56 -6.58
CA GLY A 312 25.02 -7.43 -5.84
C GLY A 312 25.43 -7.83 -4.43
N LYS A 313 24.54 -8.46 -3.67
CA LYS A 313 24.83 -8.92 -2.31
C LYS A 313 25.82 -10.08 -2.29
N ARG A 314 25.80 -10.98 -3.28
CA ARG A 314 26.85 -12.01 -3.41
C ARG A 314 28.25 -11.41 -3.56
N LEU A 315 28.39 -10.37 -4.38
CA LEU A 315 29.68 -9.68 -4.59
C LEU A 315 30.15 -8.94 -3.33
N LEU A 316 29.20 -8.46 -2.53
CA LEU A 316 29.47 -7.65 -1.34
C LEU A 316 29.71 -8.48 -0.08
N ASP A 317 28.94 -9.55 0.10
CA ASP A 317 28.90 -10.34 1.34
C ASP A 317 29.53 -11.73 1.17
N GLY A 318 29.81 -12.16 -0.07
CA GLY A 318 30.50 -13.42 -0.37
C GLY A 318 29.63 -14.69 -0.32
N HIS A 319 28.33 -14.58 -0.05
CA HIS A 319 27.37 -15.70 -0.03
C HIS A 319 26.01 -15.34 -0.64
N TRP A 320 25.24 -16.35 -1.06
CA TRP A 320 23.86 -16.16 -1.53
C TRP A 320 22.90 -16.15 -0.34
N ASN A 321 21.98 -15.19 -0.28
CA ASN A 321 21.03 -15.05 0.81
C ASN A 321 19.62 -14.83 0.27
N VAL A 322 18.72 -15.77 0.57
CA VAL A 322 17.33 -15.74 0.10
C VAL A 322 16.54 -14.55 0.67
N LEU A 323 16.82 -14.13 1.91
CA LEU A 323 16.09 -13.02 2.54
C LEU A 323 16.40 -11.69 1.85
N ASP A 324 17.68 -11.48 1.50
CA ASP A 324 18.10 -10.30 0.75
C ASP A 324 17.42 -10.25 -0.62
N VAL A 325 17.30 -11.40 -1.30
CA VAL A 325 16.62 -11.50 -2.61
C VAL A 325 15.12 -11.20 -2.47
N CYS A 326 14.47 -11.73 -1.44
CA CYS A 326 13.07 -11.43 -1.13
C CYS A 326 12.85 -9.92 -0.91
N ASN A 327 13.67 -9.27 -0.08
CA ASN A 327 13.57 -7.82 0.16
C ASN A 327 13.88 -7.02 -1.12
N GLY A 328 14.90 -7.41 -1.88
CA GLY A 328 15.22 -6.79 -3.18
C GLY A 328 14.07 -6.86 -4.17
N LEU A 329 13.45 -8.04 -4.30
CA LEU A 329 12.27 -8.26 -5.13
C LEU A 329 11.11 -7.35 -4.75
N LEU A 330 10.78 -7.28 -3.46
CA LEU A 330 9.70 -6.44 -2.92
C LEU A 330 10.02 -4.94 -3.08
N GLY A 331 11.29 -4.55 -2.96
CA GLY A 331 11.76 -3.19 -3.26
C GLY A 331 11.48 -2.80 -4.72
N GLY A 332 11.77 -3.71 -5.67
CA GLY A 332 11.47 -3.50 -7.08
C GLY A 332 9.97 -3.33 -7.35
N PHE A 333 9.11 -4.09 -6.67
CA PHE A 333 7.67 -3.89 -6.76
C PHE A 333 7.24 -2.54 -6.18
N ALA A 334 7.74 -2.15 -5.00
CA ALA A 334 7.43 -0.87 -4.39
C ALA A 334 7.85 0.34 -5.27
N ALA A 335 8.97 0.22 -5.98
CA ALA A 335 9.47 1.25 -6.87
C ALA A 335 8.66 1.40 -8.17
N ILE A 336 8.28 0.28 -8.81
CA ILE A 336 7.54 0.36 -10.07
C ILE A 336 6.09 0.83 -9.88
N THR A 337 5.53 0.66 -8.67
CA THR A 337 4.14 1.00 -8.33
C THR A 337 3.66 2.35 -8.89
N ALA A 338 4.43 3.44 -8.76
CA ALA A 338 4.02 4.76 -9.28
C ALA A 338 4.04 4.88 -10.81
N SER A 339 4.94 4.15 -11.48
CA SER A 339 5.18 4.26 -12.93
C SER A 339 4.60 3.11 -13.74
N CYS A 340 4.09 2.06 -13.10
CA CYS A 340 3.80 0.76 -13.74
C CYS A 340 2.83 0.84 -14.93
N ALA A 341 1.91 1.81 -14.94
CA ALA A 341 0.99 2.05 -16.05
C ALA A 341 1.50 3.03 -17.11
N VAL A 342 2.54 3.82 -16.81
CA VAL A 342 3.03 4.92 -17.66
C VAL A 342 4.41 4.68 -18.27
N VAL A 343 5.00 3.49 -18.12
CA VAL A 343 6.29 3.12 -18.74
C VAL A 343 6.21 1.84 -19.55
N SER A 344 7.10 1.68 -20.52
CA SER A 344 7.27 0.41 -21.25
C SER A 344 7.92 -0.68 -20.39
N PRO A 345 7.69 -1.96 -20.75
CA PRO A 345 8.34 -3.11 -20.11
C PRO A 345 9.86 -3.00 -19.97
N TRP A 346 10.59 -2.50 -20.98
CA TRP A 346 12.05 -2.38 -20.90
C TRP A 346 12.49 -1.39 -19.81
N ALA A 347 11.76 -0.29 -19.61
CA ALA A 347 12.09 0.71 -18.60
C ALA A 347 11.90 0.16 -17.19
N SER A 348 10.92 -0.74 -16.99
CA SER A 348 10.69 -1.38 -15.68
C SER A 348 11.88 -2.21 -15.19
N ILE A 349 12.69 -2.78 -16.10
CA ILE A 349 13.96 -3.46 -15.78
C ILE A 349 14.94 -2.47 -15.13
N ILE A 350 15.05 -1.26 -15.70
CA ILE A 350 15.92 -0.20 -15.16
C ILE A 350 15.43 0.27 -13.78
N CYS A 351 14.11 0.39 -13.62
CA CYS A 351 13.50 0.73 -12.32
C CYS A 351 13.89 -0.28 -11.25
N GLY A 352 13.71 -1.59 -11.54
CA GLY A 352 14.07 -2.68 -10.62
C GLY A 352 15.57 -2.72 -10.30
N PHE A 353 16.42 -2.54 -11.32
CA PHE A 353 17.87 -2.46 -11.12
C PHE A 353 18.26 -1.30 -10.17
N GLY A 354 17.73 -0.10 -10.41
CA GLY A 354 17.98 1.06 -9.55
C GLY A 354 17.47 0.86 -8.12
N SER A 355 16.28 0.29 -7.97
CA SER A 355 15.66 0.01 -6.67
C SER A 355 16.51 -0.94 -5.80
N ALA A 356 17.08 -1.98 -6.40
CA ALA A 356 17.97 -2.89 -5.67
C ALA A 356 19.18 -2.15 -5.04
N TRP A 357 19.80 -1.24 -5.79
CA TRP A 357 20.92 -0.44 -5.28
C TRP A 357 20.51 0.58 -4.23
N VAL A 358 19.31 1.17 -4.37
CA VAL A 358 18.73 2.04 -3.33
C VAL A 358 18.57 1.28 -2.02
N LEU A 359 17.95 0.09 -2.05
CA LEU A 359 17.78 -0.74 -0.87
C LEU A 359 19.13 -1.14 -0.25
N ILE A 360 20.07 -1.67 -1.05
CA ILE A 360 21.41 -2.06 -0.56
C ILE A 360 22.13 -0.87 0.07
N GLY A 361 22.05 0.31 -0.55
CA GLY A 361 22.66 1.54 -0.05
C GLY A 361 22.06 2.00 1.28
N LEU A 362 20.74 2.01 1.38
CA LEU A 362 20.03 2.42 2.59
C LEU A 362 20.22 1.43 3.74
N ASN A 363 20.27 0.13 3.48
CA ASN A 363 20.57 -0.87 4.51
C ASN A 363 21.97 -0.67 5.10
N ARG A 364 22.95 -0.31 4.26
CA ARG A 364 24.30 0.05 4.73
C ARG A 364 24.32 1.35 5.53
N LEU A 365 23.56 2.35 5.08
CA LEU A 365 23.45 3.62 5.79
C LEU A 365 22.80 3.40 7.17
N ALA A 366 21.71 2.63 7.24
CA ALA A 366 21.04 2.26 8.48
C ALA A 366 22.01 1.59 9.47
N ALA A 367 22.79 0.60 9.00
CA ALA A 367 23.79 -0.06 9.83
C ALA A 367 24.87 0.93 10.35
N ARG A 368 25.34 1.86 9.51
CA ARG A 368 26.32 2.89 9.91
C ARG A 368 25.77 3.90 10.92
N LEU A 369 24.47 4.20 10.84
CA LEU A 369 23.79 5.14 11.73
C LEU A 369 23.19 4.46 12.97
N HIS A 370 23.46 3.17 13.17
CA HIS A 370 22.87 2.36 14.25
C HIS A 370 21.34 2.42 14.28
N TYR A 371 20.73 2.54 13.10
CA TYR A 371 19.28 2.47 12.93
C TYR A 371 18.87 1.00 12.74
N ASP A 372 17.90 0.56 13.54
CA ASP A 372 17.43 -0.83 13.56
C ASP A 372 15.97 -0.92 13.14
N ASP A 373 15.79 -1.31 11.88
CA ASP A 373 14.51 -1.73 11.32
C ASP A 373 14.56 -3.25 11.13
N PRO A 374 13.74 -4.04 11.87
CA PRO A 374 13.76 -5.49 11.82
C PRO A 374 13.55 -6.11 10.45
N LEU A 375 12.77 -5.45 9.60
CA LEU A 375 12.39 -5.95 8.28
C LEU A 375 13.02 -5.15 7.14
N GLU A 376 13.79 -4.11 7.46
CA GLU A 376 14.28 -3.12 6.51
C GLU A 376 13.13 -2.38 5.81
N ALA A 377 11.95 -2.31 6.45
CA ALA A 377 10.72 -1.83 5.85
C ALA A 377 10.77 -0.32 5.51
N ALA A 378 11.43 0.50 6.33
CA ALA A 378 11.63 1.92 6.05
C ALA A 378 12.56 2.13 4.84
N GLN A 379 13.66 1.37 4.76
CA GLN A 379 14.61 1.43 3.65
C GLN A 379 13.98 0.96 2.34
N LEU A 380 13.25 -0.16 2.40
CA LEU A 380 12.56 -0.75 1.26
C LEU A 380 11.42 0.15 0.79
N HIS A 381 10.43 0.40 1.62
CA HIS A 381 9.23 1.11 1.18
C HIS A 381 9.46 2.62 1.06
N GLY A 382 10.15 3.24 2.02
CA GLY A 382 10.49 4.67 1.97
C GLY A 382 11.50 4.99 0.88
N GLY A 383 12.60 4.25 0.83
CA GLY A 383 13.67 4.45 -0.13
C GLY A 383 13.31 4.07 -1.55
N CYS A 384 12.88 2.82 -1.78
CA CYS A 384 12.50 2.38 -3.11
C CYS A 384 11.23 3.08 -3.60
N GLY A 385 10.31 3.45 -2.71
CA GLY A 385 9.16 4.30 -3.04
C GLY A 385 9.58 5.66 -3.58
N ALA A 386 10.50 6.36 -2.90
CA ALA A 386 11.05 7.63 -3.38
C ALA A 386 11.77 7.49 -4.72
N TRP A 387 12.54 6.41 -4.92
CA TRP A 387 13.13 6.08 -6.21
C TRP A 387 12.06 5.88 -7.30
N GLY A 388 10.97 5.18 -6.98
CA GLY A 388 9.84 4.99 -7.87
C GLY A 388 9.23 6.31 -8.36
N LEU A 389 9.03 7.26 -7.45
CA LEU A 389 8.52 8.59 -7.80
C LEU A 389 9.48 9.36 -8.71
N LEU A 390 10.79 9.33 -8.43
CA LEU A 390 11.80 9.92 -9.32
C LEU A 390 11.78 9.23 -10.70
N PHE A 391 11.64 7.90 -10.72
CA PHE A 391 11.63 7.09 -11.94
C PHE A 391 10.48 7.49 -12.88
N VAL A 392 9.29 7.78 -12.36
CA VAL A 392 8.18 8.35 -13.13
C VAL A 392 8.62 9.63 -13.85
N GLY A 393 9.22 10.57 -13.11
CA GLY A 393 9.69 11.85 -13.65
C GLY A 393 10.78 11.72 -14.73
N LEU A 394 11.49 10.60 -14.74
CA LEU A 394 12.56 10.31 -15.71
C LEU A 394 12.05 9.56 -16.94
N PHE A 395 11.20 8.55 -16.76
CA PHE A 395 10.90 7.55 -17.81
C PHE A 395 9.42 7.44 -18.23
N ALA A 396 8.49 8.20 -17.63
CA ALA A 396 7.09 8.15 -18.05
C ALA A 396 6.95 8.49 -19.55
N GLU A 397 6.22 7.67 -20.29
CA GLU A 397 6.05 7.81 -21.73
C GLU A 397 4.85 8.66 -22.08
N LYS A 398 5.03 9.56 -23.04
CA LYS A 398 3.98 10.48 -23.51
C LYS A 398 2.65 9.78 -23.79
N ASN A 399 2.69 8.73 -24.61
CA ASN A 399 1.49 8.01 -25.03
C ASN A 399 0.76 7.36 -23.85
N TYR A 400 1.50 6.83 -22.88
CA TYR A 400 0.89 6.17 -21.72
C TYR A 400 0.41 7.18 -20.68
N VAL A 401 1.12 8.29 -20.47
CA VAL A 401 0.62 9.39 -19.64
C VAL A 401 -0.70 9.93 -20.20
N GLN A 402 -0.78 10.15 -21.51
CA GLN A 402 -2.02 10.57 -22.19
C GLN A 402 -3.13 9.52 -22.09
N GLN A 403 -2.79 8.24 -22.27
CA GLN A 403 -3.73 7.12 -22.14
C GLN A 403 -4.38 7.04 -20.75
N ILE A 404 -3.59 7.27 -19.69
CA ILE A 404 -4.05 7.11 -18.30
C ILE A 404 -4.74 8.37 -17.77
N TYR A 405 -4.17 9.56 -18.04
CA TYR A 405 -4.61 10.81 -17.41
C TYR A 405 -5.25 11.82 -18.37
N GLY A 406 -5.27 11.52 -19.68
CA GLY A 406 -5.82 12.42 -20.69
C GLY A 406 -5.13 13.79 -20.76
N GLY A 407 -5.79 14.73 -21.44
CA GLY A 407 -5.27 16.08 -21.69
C GLY A 407 -4.22 16.10 -22.82
N GLY A 408 -4.06 17.25 -23.49
CA GLY A 408 -3.22 17.42 -24.69
C GLY A 408 -1.71 17.14 -24.50
N ASP A 409 -0.86 18.13 -24.73
CA ASP A 409 0.60 17.96 -24.60
C ASP A 409 1.05 18.02 -23.13
N ARG A 410 0.64 17.01 -22.33
CA ARG A 410 0.98 16.92 -20.91
C ARG A 410 2.47 16.58 -20.74
N PRO A 411 3.20 17.20 -19.79
CA PRO A 411 4.59 16.84 -19.50
C PRO A 411 4.73 15.37 -19.10
N TYR A 412 5.78 14.73 -19.60
CA TYR A 412 6.11 13.32 -19.38
C TYR A 412 7.59 13.19 -19.01
N GLY A 413 8.15 11.98 -19.00
CA GLY A 413 9.48 11.68 -18.49
C GLY A 413 10.59 12.47 -19.16
N LEU A 414 11.53 13.00 -18.36
CA LEU A 414 12.66 13.80 -18.82
C LEU A 414 13.49 13.11 -19.90
N PHE A 415 13.84 11.84 -19.70
CA PHE A 415 14.63 11.05 -20.66
C PHE A 415 13.81 10.55 -21.85
N MET A 416 12.49 10.68 -21.80
CA MET A 416 11.61 10.40 -22.93
C MET A 416 11.40 11.65 -23.81
N GLY A 417 11.92 12.81 -23.40
CA GLY A 417 11.77 14.09 -24.11
C GLY A 417 10.69 15.02 -23.54
N GLY A 418 10.09 14.68 -22.38
CA GLY A 418 8.99 15.44 -21.78
C GLY A 418 9.41 16.66 -20.94
N GLY A 419 10.71 16.94 -20.85
CA GLY A 419 11.26 18.04 -20.07
C GLY A 419 11.25 17.82 -18.55
N GLY A 420 11.60 18.84 -17.77
CA GLY A 420 11.79 18.71 -16.32
C GLY A 420 10.52 18.89 -15.46
N LYS A 421 9.36 19.21 -16.05
CA LYS A 421 8.16 19.59 -15.30
C LYS A 421 7.54 18.43 -14.51
N LEU A 422 7.43 17.25 -15.12
CA LEU A 422 6.93 16.07 -14.40
C LEU A 422 7.89 15.68 -13.27
N LEU A 423 9.21 15.65 -13.52
CA LEU A 423 10.20 15.40 -12.48
C LEU A 423 10.09 16.39 -11.32
N ALA A 424 9.88 17.68 -11.59
CA ALA A 424 9.64 18.67 -10.55
C ALA A 424 8.38 18.36 -9.73
N ALA A 425 7.29 17.90 -10.35
CA ALA A 425 6.07 17.50 -9.64
C ALA A 425 6.33 16.30 -8.70
N GLN A 426 7.06 15.29 -9.17
CA GLN A 426 7.44 14.13 -8.35
C GLN A 426 8.34 14.51 -7.17
N ILE A 427 9.25 15.48 -7.35
CA ILE A 427 10.07 16.01 -6.25
C ILE A 427 9.19 16.71 -5.21
N VAL A 428 8.22 17.52 -5.65
CA VAL A 428 7.26 18.16 -4.73
C VAL A 428 6.44 17.12 -3.98
N GLU A 429 6.01 16.04 -4.64
CA GLU A 429 5.32 14.92 -4.00
C GLU A 429 6.18 14.28 -2.90
N ILE A 430 7.43 13.90 -3.22
CA ILE A 430 8.38 13.33 -2.25
C ILE A 430 8.52 14.24 -1.03
N LEU A 431 8.72 15.54 -1.24
CA LEU A 431 8.89 16.51 -0.17
C LEU A 431 7.61 16.69 0.65
N ALA A 432 6.45 16.75 0.01
CA ALA A 432 5.16 16.91 0.67
C ALA A 432 4.83 15.70 1.55
N ILE A 433 5.00 14.47 1.02
CA ILE A 433 4.79 13.24 1.79
C ILE A 433 5.77 13.16 2.96
N THR A 434 7.05 13.46 2.72
CA THR A 434 8.08 13.45 3.77
C THR A 434 7.76 14.44 4.88
N ALA A 435 7.38 15.67 4.53
CA ALA A 435 7.01 16.69 5.49
C ALA A 435 5.76 16.28 6.28
N TRP A 436 4.69 15.84 5.60
CA TRP A 436 3.42 15.48 6.21
C TRP A 436 3.54 14.32 7.20
N VAL A 437 4.17 13.23 6.78
CA VAL A 437 4.35 12.06 7.63
C VAL A 437 5.27 12.41 8.81
N THR A 438 6.28 13.26 8.59
CA THR A 438 7.14 13.74 9.67
C THR A 438 6.39 14.57 10.71
N VAL A 439 5.60 15.56 10.29
CA VAL A 439 4.88 16.44 11.23
C VAL A 439 3.70 15.75 11.93
N THR A 440 3.25 14.61 11.44
CA THR A 440 2.16 13.84 12.05
C THR A 440 2.68 12.65 12.86
N MET A 441 3.43 11.74 12.24
CA MET A 441 3.89 10.50 12.87
C MET A 441 5.07 10.72 13.81
N GLY A 442 5.97 11.67 13.53
CA GLY A 442 7.07 12.02 14.43
C GLY A 442 6.57 12.44 15.81
N PRO A 443 5.70 13.47 15.92
CA PRO A 443 5.09 13.85 17.19
C PRO A 443 4.24 12.75 17.84
N LEU A 444 3.51 11.94 17.05
CA LEU A 444 2.73 10.83 17.59
C LEU A 444 3.62 9.81 18.32
N PHE A 445 4.65 9.31 17.65
CA PHE A 445 5.59 8.35 18.25
C PHE A 445 6.38 8.98 19.40
N TYR A 446 6.74 10.25 19.31
CA TYR A 446 7.38 10.98 20.41
C TYR A 446 6.46 11.09 21.63
N GLY A 447 5.17 11.38 21.43
CA GLY A 447 4.16 11.40 22.48
C GLY A 447 4.01 10.04 23.16
N LEU A 448 3.87 8.97 22.36
CA LEU A 448 3.82 7.59 22.86
C LEU A 448 5.08 7.24 23.66
N HIS A 449 6.26 7.67 23.20
CA HIS A 449 7.52 7.48 23.90
C HIS A 449 7.53 8.21 25.26
N LYS A 450 7.12 9.48 25.29
CA LYS A 450 7.07 10.27 26.54
C LYS A 450 6.07 9.73 27.54
N LEU A 451 4.96 9.18 27.07
CA LEU A 451 3.96 8.52 27.91
C LEU A 451 4.37 7.09 28.34
N ARG A 452 5.54 6.60 27.91
CA ARG A 452 6.03 5.22 28.14
C ARG A 452 5.08 4.14 27.59
N LEU A 453 4.37 4.48 26.52
CA LEU A 453 3.46 3.60 25.79
C LEU A 453 4.09 3.02 24.52
N LEU A 454 5.27 3.51 24.10
CA LEU A 454 5.90 3.06 22.86
C LEU A 454 6.65 1.73 23.01
N ARG A 455 7.65 1.65 23.90
CA ARG A 455 8.56 0.51 24.00
C ARG A 455 8.23 -0.38 25.21
N ILE A 456 8.35 -1.70 25.06
CA ILE A 456 8.24 -2.67 26.16
C ILE A 456 9.44 -2.54 27.13
N THR A 457 9.37 -3.21 28.28
CA THR A 457 10.49 -3.23 29.23
C THR A 457 11.66 -4.06 28.68
N PRO A 458 12.91 -3.80 29.12
CA PRO A 458 14.06 -4.62 28.73
C PRO A 458 13.87 -6.10 29.05
N GLU A 459 13.22 -6.42 30.16
CA GLU A 459 12.93 -7.79 30.59
C GLU A 459 11.99 -8.48 29.59
N ASP A 460 10.92 -7.80 29.18
CA ASP A 460 9.98 -8.31 28.18
C ASP A 460 10.65 -8.48 26.81
N GLU A 461 11.52 -7.55 26.42
CA GLU A 461 12.23 -7.61 25.14
C GLU A 461 13.23 -8.78 25.09
N ILE A 462 13.89 -9.08 26.21
CA ILE A 462 14.80 -10.21 26.35
C ILE A 462 14.02 -11.53 26.41
N ALA A 463 12.92 -11.60 27.15
CA ALA A 463 12.08 -12.79 27.26
C ALA A 463 11.32 -13.12 25.97
N GLY A 464 10.84 -12.09 25.26
CA GLY A 464 9.94 -12.20 24.11
C GLY A 464 8.49 -11.89 24.47
N MET A 465 7.79 -11.18 23.57
CA MET A 465 6.41 -10.73 23.81
C MET A 465 5.39 -11.85 23.78
N ASP A 466 5.68 -12.95 23.09
CA ASP A 466 4.73 -14.08 23.00
C ASP A 466 4.41 -14.62 24.40
N VAL A 467 5.44 -14.87 25.21
CA VAL A 467 5.28 -15.40 26.57
C VAL A 467 4.81 -14.32 27.53
N THR A 468 5.38 -13.12 27.45
CA THR A 468 5.15 -12.06 28.44
C THR A 468 3.83 -11.31 28.25
N ARG A 469 3.30 -11.27 27.02
CA ARG A 469 2.10 -10.48 26.68
C ARG A 469 0.96 -11.30 26.06
N HIS A 470 1.26 -12.46 25.49
CA HIS A 470 0.27 -13.28 24.76
C HIS A 470 0.02 -14.66 25.37
N GLY A 471 0.60 -14.93 26.55
CA GLY A 471 0.24 -16.10 27.37
C GLY A 471 0.70 -17.45 26.82
N GLY A 472 1.65 -17.49 25.88
CA GLY A 472 2.14 -18.74 25.31
C GLY A 472 3.28 -18.56 24.32
N THR A 473 3.58 -19.59 23.53
CA THR A 473 4.51 -19.49 22.39
C THR A 473 3.75 -19.82 21.10
N ALA A 474 4.20 -19.29 19.96
CA ALA A 474 3.58 -19.61 18.67
C ALA A 474 3.70 -21.09 18.28
N TYR A 475 4.64 -21.83 18.89
CA TYR A 475 4.94 -23.22 18.59
C TYR A 475 4.71 -24.08 19.82
N ILE A 476 3.78 -25.03 19.72
CA ILE A 476 3.66 -26.05 20.75
C ILE A 476 4.82 -27.03 20.56
N HIS A 477 5.83 -26.94 21.42
CA HIS A 477 6.81 -28.02 21.55
C HIS A 477 6.13 -29.17 22.28
N GLN A 478 5.67 -30.18 21.54
CA GLN A 478 5.38 -31.49 22.13
C GLN A 478 6.73 -32.13 22.50
N ASP A 479 7.24 -31.76 23.67
CA ASP A 479 8.22 -32.61 24.32
C ASP A 479 7.50 -33.92 24.66
N GLY A 480 8.01 -35.03 24.13
CA GLY A 480 7.47 -36.37 24.31
C GLY A 480 7.59 -36.92 25.73
N SER A 481 7.33 -36.11 26.75
CA SER A 481 7.17 -36.54 28.13
C SER A 481 5.94 -35.87 28.72
N GLU A 482 4.85 -36.62 28.76
CA GLU A 482 3.86 -36.46 29.82
C GLU A 482 4.59 -36.46 31.16
N ASN A 483 4.75 -35.28 31.76
CA ASN A 483 4.83 -35.12 33.21
C ASN A 483 4.27 -33.75 33.55
N VAL A 484 2.95 -33.77 33.78
CA VAL A 484 2.19 -32.73 34.46
C VAL A 484 2.84 -32.50 35.82
N MET A 485 3.66 -31.47 35.95
CA MET A 485 3.99 -30.87 37.24
C MET A 485 3.13 -29.62 37.39
N ASN A 486 2.03 -29.78 38.13
CA ASN A 486 1.14 -28.72 38.57
C ASN A 486 1.93 -27.56 39.21
N LEU A 487 2.00 -26.44 38.51
CA LEU A 487 2.36 -25.13 39.06
C LEU A 487 1.16 -24.59 39.86
N SER A 488 0.90 -25.18 41.02
CA SER A 488 -0.10 -24.68 41.96
C SER A 488 0.40 -24.81 43.41
N THR A 489 1.63 -24.38 43.70
CA THR A 489 2.13 -24.23 45.08
C THR A 489 3.37 -23.32 45.16
N ILE A 490 3.32 -22.13 44.55
CA ILE A 490 4.24 -21.04 44.95
C ILE A 490 3.43 -19.74 45.05
N ASN A 491 2.58 -19.68 46.08
CA ASN A 491 2.22 -18.47 46.84
C ASN A 491 1.03 -18.80 47.75
N GLY A 492 1.34 -19.22 48.97
CA GLY A 492 0.36 -19.55 50.00
C GLY A 492 0.96 -19.39 51.40
N ASP A 493 0.91 -18.16 51.88
CA ASP A 493 0.85 -17.74 53.29
C ASP A 493 2.02 -18.04 54.24
N LYS A 494 2.85 -17.00 54.42
CA LYS A 494 3.52 -16.73 55.70
C LYS A 494 2.53 -16.03 56.64
N ARG A 495 1.91 -16.76 57.56
CA ARG A 495 1.41 -16.19 58.83
C ARG A 495 1.75 -17.12 59.98
N GLY A 496 2.42 -16.56 60.98
CA GLY A 496 2.96 -17.32 62.11
C GLY A 496 1.95 -17.60 63.21
N HIS A 497 2.32 -18.52 64.08
CA HIS A 497 2.11 -18.38 65.51
C HIS A 497 3.21 -19.14 66.28
N ASN A 498 3.82 -18.40 67.20
CA ASN A 498 4.75 -18.87 68.23
C ASN A 498 4.05 -19.72 69.30
N ASN A 499 4.89 -20.56 69.94
CA ASN A 499 4.81 -21.08 71.31
C ASN A 499 3.76 -22.16 71.64
N GLN A 500 4.23 -23.38 71.97
CA GLN A 500 4.49 -23.79 73.36
C GLN A 500 5.35 -25.07 73.43
N THR A 501 6.22 -25.10 74.44
CA THR A 501 7.23 -26.11 74.82
C THR A 501 6.63 -27.43 75.34
N PRO A 502 7.44 -28.51 75.46
CA PRO A 502 7.00 -29.73 76.13
C PRO A 502 7.06 -29.57 77.66
N ILE A 503 5.94 -29.92 78.32
CA ILE A 503 5.64 -29.88 79.77
C ILE A 503 5.40 -28.47 80.33
#